data_AF-A0A3Q2E071-F1
#
_entry.id   AF-A0A3Q2E071-F1
#
_cell.length_a   1.000
_cell.length_b   1.000
_cell.length_c   1.000
_cell.angle_alpha   90.00
_cell.angle_beta   90.00
_cell.angle_gamma   90.00
#
_symmetry.space_group_name_H-M   'P 1'
#
loop_
_entity.id
_entity.type
_entity.pdbx_description
1 polymer ?
#
loop_
_entity_poly.entity_id
_entity_poly.type
_entity_poly.pdbx_seq_one_letter_code
_entity_poly.pdbx_strand_id
1 'polypeptide(L)'
;VVHHPRISLISRSKGGDIALSLAAFVQGVEAVVWINGCSANVGIPLYYKNRQILSPLMFNFSKVIPTESGANIIKYAVEDPLAEENKGSVVPIERANGHFLFVASEDDLNWDSKGYLDDMVERLKRHGKKNFESITYPAGDFPVMQESFDQPDFHLIVRRVVYRGLRAVINLSRPPPHQELGGPESIRHVSFSSDRRGQIAQGACAKKDSSFYPSSQM
;
A
#
# COMPACT_ATOMS: atom_id res chain seq x y z
N VAL A 1 1.76 21.45 -26.78
CA VAL A 1 2.09 21.11 -25.39
C VAL A 1 2.37 19.62 -25.34
N VAL A 2 3.56 19.19 -24.91
CA VAL A 2 3.84 17.75 -24.75
C VAL A 2 3.18 17.30 -23.45
N HIS A 3 2.08 16.56 -23.57
CA HIS A 3 1.42 15.94 -22.43
C HIS A 3 2.31 14.81 -21.93
N HIS A 4 2.85 14.97 -20.73
CA HIS A 4 3.59 13.89 -20.07
C HIS A 4 2.57 12.86 -19.57
N PRO A 5 2.78 11.55 -19.83
CA PRO A 5 1.88 10.51 -19.33
C PRO A 5 1.75 10.61 -17.82
N ARG A 6 0.51 10.65 -17.33
CA ARG A 6 0.22 10.65 -15.91
C ARG A 6 0.01 9.22 -15.42
N ILE A 7 0.49 8.92 -14.22
CA ILE A 7 0.54 7.57 -13.67
C ILE A 7 -0.25 7.52 -12.36
N SER A 8 -1.07 6.49 -12.23
CA SER A 8 -1.77 6.16 -11.00
C SER A 8 -1.18 4.88 -10.40
N LEU A 9 -0.86 4.93 -9.12
CA LEU A 9 -0.23 3.83 -8.39
C LEU A 9 -1.25 3.18 -7.46
N ILE A 10 -1.31 1.86 -7.45
CA ILE A 10 -1.99 1.10 -6.40
C ILE A 10 -0.99 0.17 -5.74
N SER A 11 -0.94 0.19 -4.42
CA SER A 11 0.14 -0.46 -3.69
C SER A 11 -0.33 -1.05 -2.39
N ARG A 12 0.27 -2.18 -2.01
CA ARG A 12 0.00 -2.86 -0.73
C ARG A 12 1.29 -3.19 0.02
N SER A 13 1.27 -3.14 1.34
CA SER A 13 2.39 -3.57 2.19
C SER A 13 3.66 -2.76 1.86
N LYS A 14 4.81 -3.42 1.66
CA LYS A 14 6.07 -2.76 1.25
C LYS A 14 5.93 -1.95 -0.05
N GLY A 15 4.99 -2.28 -0.94
CA GLY A 15 4.74 -1.43 -2.12
C GLY A 15 4.27 -0.02 -1.76
N GLY A 16 3.65 0.15 -0.58
CA GLY A 16 3.11 1.42 -0.10
C GLY A 16 4.16 2.50 0.06
N ASP A 17 5.26 2.22 0.77
CA ASP A 17 6.30 3.23 0.99
C ASP A 17 7.02 3.64 -0.31
N ILE A 18 7.16 2.72 -1.26
CA ILE A 18 7.68 2.98 -2.61
C ILE A 18 6.73 3.88 -3.40
N ALA A 19 5.43 3.58 -3.40
CA ALA A 19 4.44 4.39 -4.12
C ALA A 19 4.36 5.82 -3.55
N LEU A 20 4.40 5.96 -2.22
CA LEU A 20 4.49 7.26 -1.57
C LEU A 20 5.79 8.00 -1.96
N SER A 21 6.92 7.29 -2.00
CA SER A 21 8.20 7.88 -2.38
C SER A 21 8.20 8.35 -3.83
N LEU A 22 7.63 7.57 -4.75
CA LEU A 22 7.43 7.99 -6.14
C LEU A 22 6.58 9.26 -6.21
N ALA A 23 5.48 9.33 -5.48
CA ALA A 23 4.63 10.52 -5.43
C ALA A 23 5.33 11.76 -4.88
N ALA A 24 6.24 11.59 -3.92
CA ALA A 24 6.96 12.69 -3.29
C ALA A 24 8.17 13.20 -4.09
N PHE A 25 8.85 12.33 -4.84
CA PHE A 25 10.14 12.65 -5.48
C PHE A 25 10.12 12.65 -7.02
N VAL A 26 9.09 12.09 -7.66
CA VAL A 26 8.99 11.95 -9.12
C VAL A 26 7.79 12.71 -9.66
N GLN A 27 7.99 13.47 -10.75
CA GLN A 27 6.91 14.18 -11.42
C GLN A 27 6.04 13.22 -12.25
N GLY A 28 4.75 13.51 -12.37
CA GLY A 28 3.82 12.75 -13.21
C GLY A 28 3.01 11.67 -12.47
N VAL A 29 3.18 11.51 -11.16
CA VAL A 29 2.27 10.72 -10.33
C VAL A 29 1.02 11.54 -10.04
N GLU A 30 -0.11 11.07 -10.54
CA GLU A 30 -1.42 11.75 -10.45
C GLU A 30 -2.24 11.26 -9.26
N ALA A 31 -2.18 9.96 -8.96
CA ALA A 31 -2.89 9.38 -7.83
C ALA A 31 -2.14 8.19 -7.21
N VAL A 32 -2.30 7.99 -5.90
CA VAL A 32 -1.80 6.83 -5.16
C VAL A 32 -2.90 6.25 -4.29
N VAL A 33 -3.19 4.97 -4.50
CA VAL A 33 -3.93 4.12 -3.57
C VAL A 33 -2.92 3.35 -2.73
N TRP A 34 -2.90 3.64 -1.44
CA TRP A 34 -2.02 3.04 -0.45
C TRP A 34 -2.85 2.12 0.44
N ILE A 35 -2.47 0.83 0.52
CA ILE A 35 -3.22 -0.19 1.26
C ILE A 35 -2.29 -0.89 2.26
N ASN A 36 -2.57 -0.80 3.56
CA ASN A 36 -1.83 -1.52 4.60
C ASN A 36 -0.29 -1.42 4.44
N GLY A 37 0.22 -0.23 4.20
CA GLY A 37 1.65 0.01 3.98
C GLY A 37 2.35 0.59 5.19
N CYS A 38 3.59 1.06 5.00
CA CYS A 38 4.28 1.93 5.96
C CYS A 38 4.30 3.38 5.45
N SER A 39 4.39 4.34 6.37
CA SER A 39 4.56 5.78 6.08
C SER A 39 6.03 6.18 5.86
N ALA A 40 6.97 5.23 6.04
CA ALA A 40 8.41 5.40 5.96
C ALA A 40 9.04 4.28 5.12
N ASN A 41 10.26 4.52 4.62
CA ASN A 41 11.00 3.59 3.78
C ASN A 41 11.64 2.45 4.60
N VAL A 42 11.14 1.22 4.47
CA VAL A 42 11.54 0.09 5.32
C VAL A 42 12.63 -0.80 4.70
N GLY A 43 13.61 -1.19 5.51
CA GLY A 43 14.54 -2.29 5.25
C GLY A 43 15.73 -2.01 4.32
N ILE A 44 15.56 -1.22 3.26
CA ILE A 44 16.65 -0.87 2.33
C ILE A 44 16.72 0.64 2.09
N PRO A 45 17.92 1.25 2.01
CA PRO A 45 18.06 2.67 1.68
C PRO A 45 17.48 2.96 0.29
N LEU A 46 16.71 4.04 0.17
CA LEU A 46 16.11 4.44 -1.10
C LEU A 46 16.97 5.48 -1.82
N TYR A 47 17.29 5.22 -3.08
CA TYR A 47 18.11 6.09 -3.92
C TYR A 47 17.32 6.63 -5.09
N TYR A 48 17.57 7.91 -5.44
CA TYR A 48 17.08 8.53 -6.66
C TYR A 48 18.18 9.40 -7.25
N LYS A 49 18.47 9.22 -8.56
CA LYS A 49 19.57 9.91 -9.27
C LYS A 49 20.93 9.81 -8.54
N ASN A 50 21.29 8.60 -8.12
CA ASN A 50 22.52 8.27 -7.38
C ASN A 50 22.70 8.99 -6.03
N ARG A 51 21.62 9.51 -5.45
CA ARG A 51 21.62 10.08 -4.10
C ARG A 51 20.65 9.32 -3.23
N GLN A 52 21.07 8.98 -2.01
CA GLN A 52 20.15 8.45 -1.01
C GLN A 52 19.15 9.55 -0.65
N ILE A 53 17.87 9.27 -0.81
CA ILE A 53 16.78 10.20 -0.53
C ILE A 53 16.03 9.85 0.75
N LEU A 54 16.03 8.57 1.15
CA LEU A 54 15.48 8.10 2.42
C LEU A 54 16.39 7.03 3.02
N SER A 55 16.63 7.13 4.32
CA SER A 55 17.29 6.09 5.12
C SER A 55 16.37 4.88 5.30
N PRO A 56 16.91 3.67 5.53
CA PRO A 56 16.09 2.51 5.85
C PRO A 56 15.59 2.59 7.30
N LEU A 57 14.28 2.42 7.47
CA LEU A 57 13.67 2.09 8.75
C LEU A 57 13.87 0.60 9.00
N MET A 58 14.57 0.27 10.07
CA MET A 58 15.03 -1.09 10.33
C MET A 58 14.03 -1.89 11.17
N PHE A 59 14.19 -3.22 11.15
CA PHE A 59 13.40 -4.12 11.97
C PHE A 59 14.02 -4.29 13.36
N ASN A 60 13.18 -4.29 14.38
CA ASN A 60 13.50 -4.70 15.74
C ASN A 60 12.80 -6.02 16.06
N PHE A 61 13.54 -7.10 15.86
CA PHE A 61 13.01 -8.45 16.08
C PHE A 61 12.71 -8.77 17.55
N SER A 62 13.15 -7.94 18.51
CA SER A 62 12.75 -8.10 19.91
C SER A 62 11.26 -7.77 20.14
N LYS A 63 10.65 -7.00 19.23
CA LYS A 63 9.22 -6.63 19.25
C LYS A 63 8.31 -7.65 18.54
N VAL A 64 8.87 -8.75 18.01
CA VAL A 64 8.08 -9.85 17.42
C VAL A 64 7.39 -10.62 18.53
N ILE A 65 6.08 -10.83 18.39
CA ILE A 65 5.27 -11.52 19.39
C ILE A 65 5.05 -12.97 18.93
N PRO A 66 5.61 -13.98 19.62
CA PRO A 66 5.32 -15.38 19.33
C PRO A 66 3.90 -15.75 19.78
N THR A 67 3.25 -16.65 19.08
CA THR A 67 1.92 -17.18 19.42
C THR A 67 1.98 -18.66 19.81
N GLU A 68 0.96 -19.15 20.51
CA GLU A 68 0.86 -20.56 20.93
C GLU A 68 0.86 -21.54 19.74
N SER A 69 0.39 -21.10 18.57
CA SER A 69 0.42 -21.87 17.32
C SER A 69 1.82 -22.02 16.69
N GLY A 70 2.85 -21.39 17.27
CA GLY A 70 4.20 -21.34 16.70
C GLY A 70 4.40 -20.30 15.59
N ALA A 71 3.33 -19.58 15.21
CA ALA A 71 3.42 -18.41 14.33
C ALA A 71 3.85 -17.16 15.11
N ASN A 72 4.05 -16.05 14.39
CA ASN A 72 4.51 -14.78 14.95
C ASN A 72 3.63 -13.62 14.48
N ILE A 73 3.40 -12.64 15.35
CA ILE A 73 2.84 -11.34 14.98
C ILE A 73 4.00 -10.36 14.83
N ILE A 74 4.08 -9.70 13.68
CA ILE A 74 5.21 -8.82 13.33
C ILE A 74 4.82 -7.34 13.19
N LYS A 75 3.56 -7.00 13.49
CA LYS A 75 3.00 -5.65 13.49
C LYS A 75 3.95 -4.58 14.04
N TYR A 76 4.59 -4.88 15.18
CA TYR A 76 5.45 -3.95 15.92
C TYR A 76 6.94 -4.17 15.65
N ALA A 77 7.31 -5.05 14.72
CA ALA A 77 8.69 -5.41 14.44
C ALA A 77 9.43 -4.36 13.61
N VAL A 78 8.75 -3.35 13.08
CA VAL A 78 9.37 -2.21 12.38
C VAL A 78 9.58 -1.11 13.41
N GLU A 79 10.75 -0.47 13.41
CA GLU A 79 11.01 0.63 14.33
C GLU A 79 10.07 1.81 14.10
N ASP A 80 9.89 2.65 15.13
CA ASP A 80 8.97 3.78 15.05
C ASP A 80 9.46 4.84 14.05
N PRO A 81 8.72 5.13 12.97
CA PRO A 81 9.10 6.17 12.01
C PRO A 81 9.07 7.59 12.60
N LEU A 82 8.35 7.83 13.69
CA LEU A 82 8.24 9.14 14.34
C LEU A 82 9.40 9.45 15.29
N ALA A 83 10.18 8.43 15.68
CA ALA A 83 11.35 8.62 16.52
C ALA A 83 12.39 9.53 15.83
N GLU A 84 13.07 10.38 16.62
CA GLU A 84 14.00 11.41 16.11
C GLU A 84 15.10 10.81 15.24
N GLU A 85 15.65 9.67 15.64
CA GLU A 85 16.67 8.91 14.92
C GLU A 85 16.20 8.35 13.56
N ASN A 86 14.89 8.16 13.41
CA ASN A 86 14.27 7.52 12.25
C ASN A 86 13.66 8.52 11.26
N LYS A 87 13.66 9.82 11.56
CA LYS A 87 13.09 10.87 10.71
C LYS A 87 13.61 10.85 9.27
N GLY A 88 14.85 10.42 9.05
CA GLY A 88 15.43 10.28 7.70
C GLY A 88 14.78 9.20 6.83
N SER A 89 13.97 8.30 7.39
CA SER A 89 13.24 7.26 6.66
C SER A 89 11.83 7.67 6.25
N VAL A 90 11.27 8.71 6.89
CA VAL A 90 9.88 9.12 6.70
C VAL A 90 9.69 9.69 5.29
N VAL A 91 8.71 9.17 4.55
CA VAL A 91 8.41 9.66 3.21
C VAL A 91 7.73 11.04 3.30
N PRO A 92 8.26 12.10 2.67
CA PRO A 92 7.72 13.46 2.78
C PRO A 92 6.50 13.67 1.86
N ILE A 93 5.41 12.97 2.15
CA ILE A 93 4.18 12.94 1.34
C ILE A 93 3.53 14.32 1.16
N GLU A 94 3.78 15.26 2.07
CA GLU A 94 3.35 16.64 1.96
C GLU A 94 3.95 17.37 0.74
N ARG A 95 5.04 16.85 0.15
CA ARG A 95 5.64 17.39 -1.08
C ARG A 95 4.93 16.91 -2.33
N ALA A 96 4.13 15.85 -2.25
CA ALA A 96 3.42 15.32 -3.39
C ALA A 96 2.23 16.23 -3.78
N ASN A 97 1.96 16.28 -5.09
CA ASN A 97 0.86 17.04 -5.66
C ASN A 97 -0.30 16.15 -6.15
N GLY A 98 -0.08 14.84 -6.26
CA GLY A 98 -1.11 13.88 -6.67
C GLY A 98 -2.15 13.61 -5.58
N HIS A 99 -3.24 12.93 -5.94
CA HIS A 99 -4.30 12.53 -5.02
C HIS A 99 -3.93 11.27 -4.24
N PHE A 100 -4.39 11.16 -3.00
CA PHE A 100 -4.17 9.97 -2.18
C PHE A 100 -5.48 9.34 -1.74
N LEU A 101 -5.54 8.00 -1.79
CA LEU A 101 -6.50 7.21 -1.05
C LEU A 101 -5.73 6.30 -0.10
N PHE A 102 -5.85 6.55 1.20
CA PHE A 102 -5.25 5.70 2.24
C PHE A 102 -6.28 4.70 2.72
N VAL A 103 -5.90 3.43 2.73
CA VAL A 103 -6.75 2.34 3.17
C VAL A 103 -5.98 1.50 4.18
N ALA A 104 -6.51 1.38 5.40
CA ALA A 104 -5.90 0.57 6.45
C ALA A 104 -6.91 -0.41 7.07
N SER A 105 -6.44 -1.60 7.43
CA SER A 105 -7.14 -2.53 8.31
C SER A 105 -6.71 -2.28 9.75
N GLU A 106 -7.65 -2.19 10.68
CA GLU A 106 -7.33 -2.03 12.11
C GLU A 106 -6.71 -3.30 12.72
N ASP A 107 -7.01 -4.45 12.12
CA ASP A 107 -6.53 -5.78 12.50
C ASP A 107 -5.31 -6.27 11.69
N ASP A 108 -4.63 -5.39 10.95
CA ASP A 108 -3.37 -5.75 10.29
C ASP A 108 -2.33 -6.20 11.33
N LEU A 109 -1.89 -7.46 11.22
CA LEU A 109 -0.90 -8.08 12.11
C LEU A 109 0.51 -8.08 11.51
N ASN A 110 0.65 -7.60 10.27
CA ASN A 110 1.92 -7.45 9.58
C ASN A 110 2.52 -6.05 9.81
N TRP A 111 1.70 -5.01 9.78
CA TRP A 111 2.12 -3.62 9.94
C TRP A 111 1.21 -2.88 10.92
N ASP A 112 1.71 -1.83 11.59
CA ASP A 112 0.85 -0.85 12.25
C ASP A 112 0.19 0.12 11.25
N SER A 113 -0.48 -0.44 10.25
CA SER A 113 -1.06 0.27 9.11
C SER A 113 -1.98 1.41 9.51
N LYS A 114 -2.78 1.24 10.57
CA LYS A 114 -3.66 2.28 11.10
C LYS A 114 -2.86 3.42 11.72
N GLY A 115 -1.85 3.13 12.56
CA GLY A 115 -0.97 4.15 13.12
C GLY A 115 -0.29 4.97 12.03
N TYR A 116 0.29 4.29 11.03
CA TYR A 116 0.92 4.96 9.89
C TYR A 116 -0.05 5.82 9.08
N LEU A 117 -1.30 5.38 8.89
CA LEU A 117 -2.34 6.15 8.22
C LEU A 117 -2.65 7.43 8.99
N ASP A 118 -2.87 7.34 10.30
CA ASP A 118 -3.19 8.50 11.14
C ASP A 118 -2.09 9.56 11.07
N ASP A 119 -0.82 9.14 11.17
CA ASP A 119 0.35 10.02 11.07
C ASP A 119 0.43 10.74 9.72
N MET A 120 0.16 10.02 8.64
CA MET A 120 0.14 10.58 7.29
C MET A 120 -0.99 11.61 7.13
N VAL A 121 -2.19 11.27 7.60
CA VAL A 121 -3.36 12.16 7.56
C VAL A 121 -3.10 13.43 8.36
N GLU A 122 -2.59 13.30 9.59
CA GLU A 122 -2.31 14.46 10.44
C GLU A 122 -1.27 15.39 9.80
N ARG A 123 -0.19 14.80 9.26
CA ARG A 123 0.85 15.55 8.56
C ARG A 123 0.34 16.27 7.31
N LEU A 124 -0.48 15.61 6.49
CA LEU A 124 -1.11 16.25 5.33
C LEU A 124 -2.02 17.42 5.74
N LYS A 125 -2.82 17.24 6.79
CA LYS A 125 -3.66 18.32 7.37
C LYS A 125 -2.82 19.49 7.86
N ARG A 126 -1.74 19.24 8.60
CA ARG A 126 -0.81 20.28 9.08
C ARG A 126 -0.20 21.10 7.94
N HIS A 127 -0.01 20.49 6.78
CA HIS A 127 0.49 21.15 5.57
C HIS A 127 -0.62 21.72 4.66
N GLY A 128 -1.87 21.76 5.12
CA GLY A 128 -3.00 22.35 4.39
C GLY A 128 -3.43 21.56 3.15
N LYS A 129 -3.01 20.29 3.03
CA LYS A 129 -3.38 19.42 1.91
C LYS A 129 -4.85 18.99 2.05
N LYS A 130 -5.53 18.88 0.90
CA LYS A 130 -6.96 18.48 0.80
C LYS A 130 -7.18 17.38 -0.24
N ASN A 131 -6.13 17.01 -0.96
CA ASN A 131 -6.09 16.05 -2.04
C ASN A 131 -5.90 14.62 -1.51
N PHE A 132 -6.62 14.24 -0.45
CA PHE A 132 -6.54 12.89 0.09
C PHE A 132 -7.85 12.47 0.76
N GLU A 133 -8.09 11.17 0.75
CA GLU A 133 -9.13 10.48 1.51
C GLU A 133 -8.51 9.35 2.33
N SER A 134 -9.17 8.95 3.41
CA SER A 134 -8.72 7.86 4.28
C SER A 134 -9.89 6.98 4.71
N ILE A 135 -9.72 5.67 4.61
CA ILE A 135 -10.71 4.66 4.99
C ILE A 135 -10.02 3.66 5.91
N THR A 136 -10.60 3.41 7.08
CA THR A 136 -10.21 2.31 7.96
C THR A 136 -11.30 1.24 7.95
N TYR A 137 -10.89 -0.02 7.94
CA TYR A 137 -11.79 -1.16 8.06
C TYR A 137 -11.62 -1.81 9.44
N PRO A 138 -12.72 -2.00 10.18
CA PRO A 138 -12.72 -2.78 11.41
C PRO A 138 -12.30 -4.23 11.16
N ALA A 139 -11.93 -4.92 12.23
CA ALA A 139 -11.52 -6.31 12.18
C ALA A 139 -12.54 -7.19 11.44
N GLY A 140 -12.09 -7.86 10.39
CA GLY A 140 -12.90 -8.81 9.60
C GLY A 140 -13.76 -8.25 8.46
N ASP A 141 -13.77 -6.93 8.24
CA ASP A 141 -14.62 -6.28 7.23
C ASP A 141 -13.86 -5.83 5.96
N PHE A 142 -12.57 -6.16 5.81
CA PHE A 142 -11.77 -5.74 4.66
C PHE A 142 -12.12 -6.56 3.40
N PRO A 143 -12.81 -5.98 2.40
CA PRO A 143 -13.41 -6.76 1.30
C PRO A 143 -12.50 -6.85 0.05
N VAL A 144 -11.31 -6.24 0.10
CA VAL A 144 -10.45 -6.07 -1.09
C VAL A 144 -9.29 -7.05 -1.05
N MET A 145 -9.36 -8.07 -1.91
CA MET A 145 -8.36 -9.14 -2.15
C MET A 145 -8.45 -10.31 -1.17
N GLN A 146 -9.48 -11.11 -1.40
CA GLN A 146 -9.74 -12.41 -0.79
C GLN A 146 -8.74 -13.48 -1.28
N GLU A 147 -7.56 -13.53 -0.68
CA GLU A 147 -6.69 -14.71 -0.73
C GLU A 147 -6.45 -15.23 0.69
N SER A 148 -7.40 -16.01 1.23
CA SER A 148 -7.21 -16.93 2.37
C SER A 148 -6.21 -16.48 3.47
N PHE A 149 -6.32 -15.24 3.97
CA PHE A 149 -5.33 -14.65 4.87
C PHE A 149 -5.47 -15.06 6.36
N ASP A 150 -6.46 -15.89 6.68
CA ASP A 150 -6.69 -16.42 8.03
C ASP A 150 -5.63 -17.46 8.47
N GLN A 151 -4.88 -18.04 7.53
CA GLN A 151 -3.83 -19.01 7.83
C GLN A 151 -2.46 -18.34 7.86
N PRO A 152 -1.62 -18.62 8.87
CA PRO A 152 -0.29 -18.05 8.93
C PRO A 152 0.59 -18.62 7.81
N ASP A 153 1.45 -17.79 7.24
CA ASP A 153 2.32 -18.15 6.12
C ASP A 153 3.79 -17.76 6.38
N PHE A 154 4.71 -18.33 5.61
CA PHE A 154 6.14 -18.04 5.79
C PHE A 154 6.49 -16.65 5.26
N HIS A 155 6.93 -15.75 6.15
CA HIS A 155 7.38 -14.41 5.81
C HIS A 155 8.87 -14.40 5.48
N LEU A 156 9.21 -14.04 4.24
CA LEU A 156 10.58 -14.17 3.72
C LEU A 156 11.62 -13.25 4.35
N ILE A 157 11.23 -12.01 4.66
CA ILE A 157 12.16 -11.03 5.27
C ILE A 157 12.47 -11.44 6.72
N VAL A 158 11.44 -11.80 7.50
CA VAL A 158 11.57 -12.22 8.90
C VAL A 158 12.04 -13.69 9.03
N ARG A 159 11.92 -14.48 7.96
CA ARG A 159 12.21 -15.92 7.90
C ARG A 159 11.48 -16.74 8.97
N ARG A 160 10.22 -16.37 9.24
CA ARG A 160 9.34 -17.03 10.21
C ARG A 160 7.94 -17.16 9.66
N VAL A 161 7.16 -18.09 10.20
CA VAL A 161 5.71 -18.17 9.95
C VAL A 161 5.02 -17.05 10.72
N VAL A 162 4.19 -16.25 10.04
CA VAL A 162 3.55 -15.06 10.62
C VAL A 162 2.04 -15.03 10.35
N TYR A 163 1.31 -14.35 11.23
CA TYR A 163 -0.06 -13.93 10.95
C TYR A 163 -0.07 -12.63 10.16
N ARG A 164 -0.96 -12.54 9.17
CA ARG A 164 -1.19 -11.30 8.41
C ARG A 164 -2.37 -10.49 8.94
N GLY A 165 -3.29 -11.12 9.67
CA GLY A 165 -4.53 -10.53 10.15
C GLY A 165 -5.49 -10.31 8.98
N LEU A 166 -6.67 -10.94 9.05
CA LEU A 166 -7.85 -10.80 8.18
C LEU A 166 -8.75 -12.01 8.46
N ARG A 167 -9.82 -11.84 9.26
CA ARG A 167 -10.81 -12.90 9.51
C ARG A 167 -12.11 -12.62 8.77
N ALA A 168 -12.40 -13.34 7.69
CA ALA A 168 -13.64 -13.13 6.93
C ALA A 168 -14.77 -14.05 7.43
N VAL A 169 -15.92 -13.47 7.79
CA VAL A 169 -17.22 -14.17 7.83
C VAL A 169 -18.09 -13.55 6.74
N ILE A 170 -18.34 -14.28 5.66
CA ILE A 170 -19.14 -13.78 4.53
C ILE A 170 -20.61 -14.11 4.76
N ASN A 171 -21.47 -13.08 4.75
CA ASN A 171 -22.90 -13.23 4.51
C ASN A 171 -23.23 -12.53 3.19
N LEU A 172 -23.48 -13.30 2.13
CA LEU A 172 -23.63 -12.79 0.76
C LEU A 172 -24.99 -12.10 0.58
N SER A 173 -25.00 -10.76 0.57
CA SER A 173 -26.08 -9.97 -0.05
C SER A 173 -25.53 -9.32 -1.32
N ARG A 174 -26.19 -9.55 -2.47
CA ARG A 174 -25.77 -9.12 -3.82
C ARG A 174 -25.51 -7.61 -3.94
N PRO A 175 -24.53 -7.16 -4.76
CA PRO A 175 -24.33 -5.75 -5.08
C PRO A 175 -25.27 -5.24 -6.20
N PRO A 176 -25.61 -3.93 -6.23
CA PRO A 176 -26.40 -3.29 -7.28
C PRO A 176 -25.54 -2.90 -8.51
N PRO A 177 -26.18 -2.56 -9.66
CA PRO A 177 -25.51 -2.48 -10.96
C PRO A 177 -24.73 -1.18 -11.21
N HIS A 178 -23.75 -1.33 -12.11
CA HIS A 178 -22.69 -0.41 -12.54
C HIS A 178 -23.13 1.00 -12.96
N GLN A 179 -22.27 1.98 -12.66
CA GLN A 179 -22.27 3.30 -13.29
C GLN A 179 -20.94 3.48 -14.05
N GLU A 180 -21.00 3.65 -15.37
CA GLU A 180 -19.85 3.94 -16.23
C GLU A 180 -19.43 5.41 -16.11
N LEU A 181 -18.13 5.67 -16.00
CA LEU A 181 -17.53 6.99 -16.18
C LEU A 181 -16.59 6.96 -17.40
N GLY A 182 -16.70 7.99 -18.25
CA GLY A 182 -16.16 8.09 -19.61
C GLY A 182 -14.64 8.18 -19.76
N GLY A 183 -14.15 7.85 -20.98
CA GLY A 183 -12.73 7.75 -21.36
C GLY A 183 -12.05 9.08 -21.78
N PRO A 184 -11.01 9.04 -22.64
CA PRO A 184 -9.67 8.54 -22.33
C PRO A 184 -8.62 9.67 -22.37
N GLU A 185 -7.93 9.90 -21.26
CA GLU A 185 -6.54 10.37 -21.27
C GLU A 185 -5.64 9.17 -20.93
N SER A 186 -4.42 9.08 -21.48
CA SER A 186 -3.57 7.89 -21.31
C SER A 186 -3.03 7.76 -19.87
N ILE A 187 -3.89 7.37 -18.93
CA ILE A 187 -3.54 7.04 -17.55
C ILE A 187 -2.95 5.65 -17.54
N ARG A 188 -1.71 5.51 -17.04
CA ARG A 188 -1.08 4.21 -16.82
C ARG A 188 -1.29 3.79 -15.37
N HIS A 189 -1.86 2.62 -15.16
CA HIS A 189 -2.00 2.02 -13.84
C HIS A 189 -0.82 1.09 -13.56
N VAL A 190 -0.12 1.32 -12.45
CA VAL A 190 0.96 0.46 -11.98
C VAL A 190 0.59 -0.08 -10.61
N SER A 191 0.54 -1.41 -10.51
CA SER A 191 0.25 -2.10 -9.26
C SER A 191 1.54 -2.67 -8.66
N PHE A 192 1.75 -2.40 -7.37
CA PHE A 192 2.82 -3.00 -6.59
C PHE A 192 2.21 -3.90 -5.51
N SER A 193 2.37 -5.21 -5.67
CA SER A 193 2.12 -6.17 -4.58
C SER A 193 3.39 -6.97 -4.33
N SER A 194 3.66 -7.25 -3.06
CA SER A 194 4.62 -8.30 -2.69
C SER A 194 3.94 -9.65 -2.93
N ASP A 195 4.49 -10.48 -3.82
CA ASP A 195 4.04 -11.86 -3.96
C ASP A 195 4.54 -12.72 -2.78
N ARG A 196 4.12 -13.99 -2.72
CA ARG A 196 4.61 -14.97 -1.73
C ARG A 196 6.14 -15.19 -1.77
N ARG A 197 6.85 -14.62 -2.76
CA ARG A 197 8.31 -14.67 -2.93
C ARG A 197 9.00 -13.36 -2.54
N GLY A 198 8.27 -12.39 -1.99
CA GLY A 198 8.85 -11.13 -1.48
C GLY A 198 9.47 -10.26 -2.57
N GLN A 199 9.19 -10.55 -3.84
CA GLN A 199 9.56 -9.69 -4.95
C GLN A 199 8.47 -8.63 -5.13
N ILE A 200 8.87 -7.38 -5.33
CA ILE A 200 7.96 -6.32 -5.79
C ILE A 200 7.64 -6.66 -7.24
N ALA A 201 6.51 -7.31 -7.48
CA ALA A 201 6.05 -7.56 -8.84
C ALA A 201 5.46 -6.24 -9.38
N GLN A 202 6.05 -5.71 -10.46
CA GLN A 202 5.43 -4.66 -11.25
C GLN A 202 4.34 -5.31 -12.11
N GLY A 203 3.09 -5.22 -11.67
CA GLY A 203 1.95 -5.56 -12.51
C GLY A 203 1.60 -4.36 -13.39
N ALA A 204 1.89 -4.44 -14.68
CA ALA A 204 1.27 -3.51 -15.63
C ALA A 204 -0.18 -3.98 -15.85
N CYS A 205 -1.16 -3.16 -15.46
CA CYS A 205 -2.53 -3.41 -15.89
C CYS A 205 -2.60 -3.06 -17.39
N ALA A 206 -2.90 -4.05 -18.23
CA ALA A 206 -3.00 -3.86 -19.67
C ALA A 206 -4.05 -2.79 -20.00
N LYS A 207 -3.85 -2.10 -21.13
CA LYS A 207 -4.84 -1.17 -21.69
C LYS A 207 -6.21 -1.86 -21.73
N LYS A 208 -7.25 -1.13 -21.34
CA LYS A 208 -8.63 -1.53 -21.61
C LYS A 208 -8.87 -1.39 -23.12
N ASP A 209 -8.40 -2.36 -23.90
CA ASP A 209 -8.77 -2.45 -25.31
C ASP A 209 -10.25 -2.86 -25.36
N SER A 210 -11.10 -1.90 -25.74
CA SER A 210 -12.55 -2.05 -25.87
C SER A 210 -12.94 -2.87 -27.10
N SER A 211 -12.35 -4.05 -27.28
CA SER A 211 -12.64 -4.93 -28.40
C SER A 211 -12.43 -6.40 -28.04
N PHE A 212 -13.28 -6.95 -27.16
CA PHE A 212 -13.47 -8.40 -27.08
C PHE A 212 -14.86 -8.75 -26.54
N TYR A 213 -15.88 -8.53 -27.37
CA TYR A 213 -17.07 -9.39 -27.37
C TYR A 213 -17.16 -9.99 -28.77
N PRO A 214 -17.00 -11.31 -28.96
CA PRO A 214 -17.52 -11.94 -30.15
C PRO A 214 -19.05 -11.87 -30.07
N SER A 215 -19.65 -11.19 -31.03
CA SER A 215 -21.07 -11.30 -31.32
C SER A 215 -21.41 -12.77 -31.56
N SER A 216 -22.11 -13.40 -30.62
CA SER A 216 -22.81 -14.65 -30.90
C SER A 216 -24.09 -14.30 -31.68
N GLN A 217 -23.99 -14.31 -33.01
CA GLN A 217 -25.15 -14.56 -33.87
C GLN A 217 -25.38 -16.08 -33.92
N MET A 218 -26.52 -16.52 -33.39
CA MET A 218 -27.52 -17.38 -34.04
C MET A 218 -28.70 -17.56 -33.08
#